data_AF-H0PYW4-F1
#
_entry.id   AF-H0PYW4-F1
#
_cell.length_a   1.000
_cell.length_b   1.000
_cell.length_c   1.000
_cell.angle_alpha   90.00
_cell.angle_beta   90.00
_cell.angle_gamma   90.00
#
_symmetry.space_group_name_H-M   'P 1'
#
loop_
_entity.id
_entity.type
_entity.pdbx_description
1 polymer ?
#
loop_
_entity_poly.entity_id
_entity_poly.type
_entity_poly.pdbx_seq_one_letter_code
_entity_poly.pdbx_strand_id
1 'polypeptide(L)'
;MSHKHINLLRTIFQDPPSANIHWREVESLLTHLGATIEPAHGARFRVVLNRMEGFLHHPHHGSECGRQDIKQLREFLAHAGVTPSTYEAHGAEHGTS
;
A
#
# COMPACT_ATOMS: atom_id res chain seq x y z
N MET A 1 7.99 -11.76 -9.50
CA MET A 1 7.08 -10.68 -9.91
C MET A 1 5.64 -11.09 -9.64
N SER A 2 5.00 -10.53 -8.60
CA SER A 2 3.58 -10.80 -8.35
C SER A 2 2.73 -9.81 -9.14
N HIS A 3 2.23 -10.21 -10.32
CA HIS A 3 1.31 -9.42 -11.14
C HIS A 3 0.13 -8.84 -10.33
N LYS A 4 -0.26 -9.54 -9.26
CA LYS A 4 -1.25 -9.09 -8.27
C LYS A 4 -0.90 -7.75 -7.62
N HIS A 5 0.35 -7.55 -7.20
CA HIS A 5 0.82 -6.32 -6.56
C HIS A 5 0.81 -5.12 -7.52
N ILE A 6 1.25 -5.31 -8.76
CA ILE A 6 1.18 -4.27 -9.80
C ILE A 6 -0.27 -3.94 -10.11
N ASN A 7 -1.14 -4.94 -10.23
CA ASN A 7 -2.57 -4.73 -10.46
C ASN A 7 -3.23 -3.99 -9.28
N LEU A 8 -2.82 -4.29 -8.05
CA LEU A 8 -3.26 -3.60 -6.84
C LEU A 8 -2.82 -2.13 -6.86
N LEU A 9 -1.54 -1.85 -7.14
CA LEU A 9 -1.02 -0.48 -7.29
C LEU A 9 -1.77 0.29 -8.37
N ARG A 10 -2.00 -0.32 -9.54
CA ARG A 10 -2.80 0.29 -10.62
C ARG A 10 -4.22 0.60 -10.15
N THR A 11 -4.85 -0.29 -9.39
CA THR A 11 -6.19 -0.08 -8.82
C THR A 11 -6.20 1.06 -7.80
N ILE A 12 -5.17 1.18 -6.95
CA ILE A 12 -5.03 2.25 -5.96
C ILE A 12 -4.83 3.62 -6.65
N PHE A 13 -4.06 3.65 -7.73
CA PHE A 13 -3.79 4.86 -8.51
C PHE A 13 -4.87 5.19 -9.55
N GLN A 14 -5.82 4.29 -9.80
CA GLN A 14 -6.96 4.50 -10.70
C GLN A 14 -7.93 5.54 -10.10
N ASP A 15 -8.48 6.38 -10.97
CA ASP A 15 -9.62 7.25 -10.66
C ASP A 15 -10.82 6.83 -11.53
N PRO A 16 -11.96 6.44 -10.96
CA PRO A 16 -12.29 6.38 -9.52
C PRO A 16 -11.63 5.20 -8.77
N PRO A 17 -11.35 5.35 -7.46
CA PRO A 17 -10.78 4.30 -6.64
C PRO A 17 -11.77 3.15 -6.45
N SER A 18 -11.36 1.93 -6.79
CA SER A 18 -12.21 0.74 -6.63
C SER A 18 -12.22 0.31 -5.17
N ALA A 19 -13.41 0.17 -4.57
CA ALA A 19 -13.59 -0.23 -3.16
C ALA A 19 -13.30 -1.72 -2.88
N ASN A 20 -12.80 -2.48 -3.86
CA ASN A 20 -12.57 -3.92 -3.76
C ASN A 20 -11.13 -4.25 -3.31
N ILE A 21 -10.48 -3.33 -2.58
CA ILE A 21 -9.11 -3.50 -2.09
C ILE A 21 -9.17 -3.99 -0.65
N HIS A 22 -8.62 -5.17 -0.40
CA HIS A 22 -8.55 -5.73 0.95
C HIS A 22 -7.32 -5.21 1.70
N TRP A 23 -7.47 -4.92 2.99
CA TRP A 23 -6.36 -4.51 3.86
C TRP A 23 -5.20 -5.51 3.82
N ARG A 24 -5.51 -6.82 3.80
CA ARG A 24 -4.48 -7.88 3.69
C ARG A 24 -3.60 -7.75 2.45
N GLU A 25 -4.16 -7.35 1.32
CA GLU A 25 -3.39 -7.15 0.08
C GLU A 25 -2.47 -5.92 0.20
N VAL A 26 -2.97 -4.86 0.83
CA VAL A 26 -2.20 -3.63 1.11
C VAL A 26 -1.07 -3.91 2.10
N GLU A 27 -1.36 -4.60 3.20
CA GLU A 27 -0.40 -5.02 4.21
C GLU A 27 0.70 -5.89 3.62
N SER A 28 0.31 -6.86 2.77
CA SER A 28 1.26 -7.72 2.05
C SER A 28 2.14 -6.91 1.10
N LEU A 29 1.57 -5.99 0.32
CA LEU A 29 2.33 -5.10 -0.57
C LEU A 29 3.33 -4.25 0.22
N LEU A 30 2.86 -3.57 1.27
CA LEU A 30 3.65 -2.69 2.12
C LEU A 30 4.79 -3.46 2.81
N THR A 31 4.50 -4.59 3.45
CA THR A 31 5.51 -5.43 4.10
C THR A 31 6.54 -5.93 3.10
N HIS A 32 6.10 -6.31 1.89
CA HIS A 32 7.00 -6.73 0.82
C HIS A 32 7.90 -5.59 0.30
N LEU A 33 7.41 -4.35 0.33
CA LEU A 33 8.20 -3.15 0.04
C LEU A 33 9.17 -2.77 1.18
N GLY A 34 9.15 -3.49 2.31
CA GLY A 34 9.92 -3.16 3.51
C GLY A 34 9.26 -2.08 4.38
N ALA A 35 7.96 -1.84 4.21
CA ALA A 35 7.21 -0.99 5.13
C ALA A 35 7.04 -1.69 6.48
N THR A 36 7.09 -0.89 7.55
CA THR A 36 6.78 -1.33 8.91
C THR A 36 5.37 -0.88 9.26
N ILE A 37 4.53 -1.79 9.74
CA ILE A 37 3.14 -1.51 10.13
C ILE A 37 3.02 -1.73 11.63
N GLU A 38 2.70 -0.66 12.35
CA GLU A 38 2.55 -0.67 13.81
C GLU A 38 1.12 -0.26 14.20
N PRO A 39 0.45 -1.00 15.10
CA PRO A 39 -0.84 -0.59 15.63
C PRO A 39 -0.67 0.70 16.46
N ALA A 40 -1.48 1.71 16.17
CA ALA A 40 -1.50 2.98 16.87
C ALA A 40 -2.78 3.13 17.71
N HIS A 41 -2.81 4.14 18.60
CA HIS A 41 -3.98 4.41 19.43
C HIS A 41 -5.20 4.82 18.57
N GLY A 42 -6.35 4.20 18.83
CA GLY A 42 -7.65 4.61 18.28
C GLY A 42 -8.02 4.02 16.92
N ALA A 43 -7.85 2.70 16.72
CA ALA A 43 -8.18 1.99 15.48
C ALA A 43 -7.42 2.50 14.24
N ARG A 44 -6.18 2.93 14.45
CA ARG A 44 -5.27 3.39 13.39
C ARG A 44 -4.04 2.49 13.34
N PHE A 45 -3.44 2.39 12.17
CA PHE A 45 -2.16 1.75 11.94
C PHE A 45 -1.16 2.78 11.43
N ARG A 46 -0.01 2.87 12.09
CA ARG A 46 1.14 3.64 11.62
C ARG A 46 1.89 2.79 10.61
N VAL A 47 2.05 3.29 9.41
CA VAL A 47 2.83 2.65 8.35
C VAL A 47 4.06 3.51 8.09
N VAL A 48 5.24 2.92 8.13
CA VAL A 48 6.51 3.59 7.86
C VAL A 48 7.17 2.93 6.66
N LEU A 49 7.37 3.67 5.57
CA LEU A 49 7.95 3.19 4.32
C LEU A 49 8.92 4.23 3.77
N ASN A 50 10.14 3.83 3.42
CA ASN A 50 11.14 4.73 2.84
C ASN A 50 11.39 6.02 3.66
N ARG A 51 11.40 5.89 5.01
CA ARG A 51 11.46 7.00 5.98
C ARG A 51 10.26 7.96 5.99
N MET A 52 9.19 7.63 5.25
CA MET A 52 7.91 8.34 5.31
C MET A 52 6.97 7.59 6.24
N GLU A 53 6.33 8.30 7.16
CA GLU A 53 5.30 7.74 8.03
C GLU A 53 3.90 8.22 7.62
N GLY A 54 2.94 7.31 7.67
CA GLY A 54 1.54 7.55 7.35
C GLY A 54 0.64 6.83 8.34
N PHE A 55 -0.57 7.34 8.51
CA PHE A 55 -1.57 6.73 9.39
C PHE A 55 -2.74 6.25 8.55
N LEU A 56 -3.02 4.95 8.59
CA LEU A 56 -4.16 4.33 7.93
C LEU A 56 -5.22 3.95 8.98
N HIS A 57 -6.49 4.03 8.62
CA HIS A 57 -7.57 3.63 9.52
C HIS A 57 -7.93 2.17 9.28
N HIS A 58 -8.18 1.45 10.36
CA HIS A 58 -8.72 0.11 10.25
C HIS A 58 -10.19 0.19 9.80
N PRO A 59 -10.58 -0.49 8.71
CA PRO A 59 -11.99 -0.57 8.37
C PRO A 59 -12.74 -1.35 9.45
N HIS A 60 -13.70 -0.69 10.10
CA HIS A 60 -14.33 -1.17 11.34
C HIS A 60 -15.34 -2.32 11.14
N HIS A 61 -15.75 -2.62 9.90
CA HIS A 61 -16.82 -3.58 9.59
C HIS A 61 -16.54 -4.57 8.45
N GLY A 62 -15.40 -4.47 7.78
CA GLY A 62 -15.04 -5.38 6.70
C GLY A 62 -13.57 -5.24 6.39
N SER A 63 -12.90 -6.30 5.96
CA SER A 63 -11.47 -6.25 5.62
C SER A 63 -11.17 -5.43 4.34
N GLU A 64 -12.11 -4.61 3.89
CA GLU A 64 -12.09 -3.82 2.67
C GLU A 64 -11.76 -2.36 3.00
N CYS A 65 -10.81 -1.77 2.28
CA CYS A 65 -10.43 -0.37 2.43
C CYS A 65 -11.52 0.53 1.84
N GLY A 66 -11.96 1.53 2.61
CA GLY A 66 -12.88 2.54 2.12
C GLY A 66 -12.23 3.40 1.04
N ARG A 67 -13.04 4.13 0.26
CA ARG A 67 -12.52 5.08 -0.75
C ARG A 67 -11.58 6.13 -0.13
N GLN A 68 -11.86 6.54 1.11
CA GLN A 68 -11.01 7.48 1.85
C GLN A 68 -9.66 6.84 2.21
N ASP A 69 -9.64 5.59 2.66
CA ASP A 69 -8.41 4.86 2.96
C ASP A 69 -7.57 4.63 1.71
N ILE A 70 -8.20 4.27 0.59
CA ILE A 70 -7.51 4.11 -0.69
C ILE A 70 -6.88 5.44 -1.14
N LYS A 71 -7.58 6.55 -0.97
CA LYS A 71 -7.04 7.88 -1.29
C LYS A 71 -5.83 8.22 -0.41
N GLN A 72 -5.94 8.02 0.91
CA GLN A 72 -4.81 8.22 1.83
C GLN A 72 -3.63 7.30 1.53
N LEU A 73 -3.89 6.02 1.22
CA LEU A 73 -2.87 5.05 0.82
C LEU A 73 -2.17 5.47 -0.47
N ARG A 74 -2.93 5.92 -1.48
CA ARG A 74 -2.38 6.44 -2.74
C ARG A 74 -1.46 7.63 -2.47
N GLU A 75 -1.93 8.59 -1.66
CA GLU A 75 -1.13 9.76 -1.29
C GLU A 75 0.13 9.33 -0.53
N PHE A 76 0.03 8.43 0.43
CA PHE A 76 1.17 7.89 1.17
C PHE A 76 2.19 7.19 0.27
N LEU A 77 1.74 6.31 -0.63
CA LEU A 77 2.62 5.62 -1.59
C LEU A 77 3.32 6.61 -2.51
N ALA A 78 2.58 7.61 -3.03
CA ALA A 78 3.16 8.67 -3.84
C ALA A 78 4.23 9.47 -3.08
N HIS A 79 3.97 9.81 -1.82
CA HIS A 79 4.93 10.50 -0.94
C HIS A 79 6.15 9.64 -0.62
N ALA A 80 5.97 8.33 -0.45
CA ALA A 80 7.06 7.38 -0.22
C ALA A 80 7.91 7.10 -1.48
N GLY A 81 7.49 7.61 -2.66
CA GLY A 81 8.13 7.32 -3.94
C GLY A 81 7.79 5.94 -4.51
N VAL A 82 6.75 5.29 -3.97
CA VAL A 82 6.29 3.99 -4.44
C VAL A 82 5.23 4.18 -5.51
N THR A 83 5.65 3.90 -6.73
CA THR A 83 4.83 3.89 -7.94
C THR A 83 4.90 2.48 -8.55
N PRO A 84 3.93 2.08 -9.38
CA PRO A 84 4.03 0.82 -10.12
C PRO A 84 5.37 0.67 -10.86
N SER A 85 5.91 1.76 -11.42
CA SER A 85 7.20 1.76 -12.11
C SER A 85 8.40 1.53 -11.19
N THR A 86 8.41 2.10 -9.96
CA THR A 86 9.47 1.81 -8.98
C THR A 86 9.35 0.40 -8.40
N TYR A 87 8.14 -0.15 -8.30
CA TYR A 87 7.92 -1.55 -7.92
C TYR A 87 8.48 -2.52 -8.97
N GLU A 88 8.26 -2.23 -10.25
CA GLU A 88 8.84 -2.99 -11.36
C GLU A 88 10.37 -2.93 -11.37
N ALA A 89 10.95 -1.77 -11.02
CA ALA A 89 12.39 -1.58 -10.93
C ALA A 89 13.03 -2.37 -9.78
N HIS A 90 12.48 -2.30 -8.55
CA HIS A 90 13.04 -3.01 -7.38
C HIS A 90 13.01 -4.54 -7.52
N GLY A 91 12.07 -5.09 -8.29
CA GLY A 91 12.03 -6.52 -8.59
C GLY A 91 13.09 -6.98 -9.62
N ALA A 92 13.69 -6.07 -10.37
CA ALA A 92 14.72 -6.38 -11.36
C ALA A 92 16.12 -6.53 -10.73
N GLU A 93 16.35 -5.95 -9.55
CA GLU A 93 17.70 -5.79 -8.97
C GLU A 93 18.15 -7.00 -8.15
N HIS A 94 17.23 -7.90 -7.80
CA HIS A 94 17.51 -9.14 -7.06
C HIS A 94 17.49 -10.41 -7.93
N GLY A 95 17.53 -10.26 -9.27
CA GLY A 95 17.41 -11.35 -10.23
C GLY A 95 18.68 -11.68 -11.04
N THR A 96 19.83 -11.09 -10.73
CA THR A 96 21.09 -11.42 -11.41
C THR A 96 22.28 -11.41 -10.44
N SER A 97 22.54 -12.53 -9.79
CA SER A 97 23.90 -12.99 -9.43
C SER A 97 23.88 -14.48 -9.16
#